data_AF-A0A932DHQ6-F1
#
_entry.id   AF-A0A932DHQ6-F1
#
_cell.length_a   1.000
_cell.length_b   1.000
_cell.length_c   1.000
_cell.angle_alpha   90.00
_cell.angle_beta   90.00
_cell.angle_gamma   90.00
#
_symmetry.space_group_name_H-M   'P 1'
#
loop_
_entity.id
_entity.type
_entity.pdbx_description
1 polymer ?
#
loop_
_entity_poly.entity_id
_entity_poly.type
_entity_poly.pdbx_seq_one_letter_code
_entity_poly.pdbx_strand_id
1 'polypeptide(L)'
;MRIATERAWWSAAALNAIHCLISAADAVLVFRQTIRSTGEGHLEVIDLLGRDRDLSGIARATGHLRKGLAKKNLVAYEDRELSVSEAKEIVDHAERFYAWASNALPRPTG
;
A
#
# COMPACT_ATOMS: atom_id res chain seq x y z
N MET A 1 -9.69 -6.40 -1.98
CA MET A 1 -8.68 -7.36 -2.46
C MET A 1 -9.02 -8.81 -2.10
N ARG A 2 -9.31 -9.17 -0.84
CA ARG A 2 -9.58 -10.57 -0.42
C ARG A 2 -10.67 -11.30 -1.21
N ILE A 3 -11.85 -10.71 -1.35
CA ILE A 3 -12.94 -11.28 -2.16
C ILE A 3 -12.50 -11.52 -3.62
N ALA A 4 -11.73 -10.59 -4.20
CA ALA A 4 -11.21 -10.73 -5.56
C ALA A 4 -10.17 -11.86 -5.65
N THR A 5 -9.31 -12.01 -4.64
CA THR A 5 -8.36 -13.14 -4.54
C THR A 5 -9.08 -14.48 -4.45
N GLU A 6 -10.10 -14.60 -3.59
CA GLU A 6 -10.92 -15.81 -3.43
C GLU A 6 -11.63 -16.22 -4.72
N ARG A 7 -12.03 -15.24 -5.54
CA ARG A 7 -12.66 -15.44 -6.84
C ARG A 7 -11.68 -15.53 -8.01
N ALA A 8 -10.37 -15.53 -7.76
CA ALA A 8 -9.32 -15.52 -8.78
C ALA A 8 -9.41 -14.35 -9.78
N TRP A 9 -9.98 -13.21 -9.37
CA TRP A 9 -10.02 -11.97 -10.14
C TRP A 9 -8.74 -11.16 -9.95
N TRP A 10 -7.63 -11.66 -10.49
CA TRP A 10 -6.28 -11.21 -10.16
C TRP A 10 -6.02 -9.72 -10.45
N SER A 11 -6.48 -9.20 -11.60
CA SER A 11 -6.35 -7.77 -11.92
C SER A 11 -7.11 -6.90 -10.91
N ALA A 12 -8.33 -7.30 -10.53
CA ALA A 12 -9.12 -6.59 -9.52
C ALA A 12 -8.51 -6.73 -8.12
N ALA A 13 -7.91 -7.88 -7.78
CA ALA A 13 -7.24 -8.10 -6.52
C ALA A 13 -6.02 -7.17 -6.37
N ALA A 14 -5.19 -7.09 -7.42
CA ALA A 14 -4.01 -6.24 -7.45
C ALA A 14 -4.36 -4.74 -7.45
N LEU A 15 -5.34 -4.32 -8.25
CA LEU A 15 -5.80 -2.92 -8.26
C LEU A 15 -6.29 -2.50 -6.86
N ASN A 16 -7.13 -3.33 -6.23
CA ASN A 16 -7.61 -3.07 -4.88
C ASN A 16 -6.48 -3.08 -3.83
N ALA A 17 -5.45 -3.90 -4.01
CA ALA A 17 -4.28 -3.94 -3.14
C ALA A 17 -3.45 -2.65 -3.25
N ILE A 18 -3.26 -2.12 -4.46
CA ILE A 18 -2.63 -0.82 -4.69
C ILE A 18 -3.41 0.32 -4.04
N HIS A 19 -4.74 0.34 -4.19
CA HIS A 19 -5.57 1.35 -3.51
C HIS A 19 -5.47 1.22 -1.98
N CYS A 20 -5.47 0.00 -1.45
CA CYS A 20 -5.29 -0.25 -0.02
C CYS A 20 -3.97 0.31 0.50
N LEU A 21 -2.86 0.08 -0.21
CA LEU A 21 -1.54 0.63 0.12
C LEU A 21 -1.55 2.15 0.23
N ILE A 22 -2.11 2.83 -0.78
CA ILE A 22 -2.18 4.30 -0.82
C ILE A 22 -3.06 4.83 0.31
N SER A 23 -4.28 4.30 0.45
CA SER A 23 -5.22 4.76 1.48
C SER A 23 -4.71 4.52 2.90
N ALA A 24 -4.05 3.39 3.16
CA ALA A 24 -3.45 3.11 4.46
C ALA A 24 -2.27 4.04 4.76
N ALA A 25 -1.44 4.36 3.75
CA ALA A 25 -0.35 5.30 3.89
C ALA A 25 -0.86 6.73 4.19
N ASP A 26 -1.88 7.18 3.45
CA ASP A 26 -2.55 8.46 3.68
C ASP A 26 -3.15 8.53 5.09
N ALA A 27 -3.80 7.46 5.56
CA ALA A 27 -4.37 7.43 6.91
C ALA A 27 -3.30 7.63 8.00
N VAL A 28 -2.14 6.97 7.86
CA VAL A 28 -1.02 7.14 8.80
C VAL A 28 -0.45 8.56 8.72
N LEU A 29 -0.25 9.11 7.51
CA LEU A 29 0.28 10.46 7.34
C LEU A 29 -0.66 11.54 7.87
N VAL A 30 -1.95 11.44 7.60
CA VAL A 30 -2.96 12.38 8.11
C VAL A 30 -3.00 12.34 9.62
N PHE A 31 -3.00 11.15 10.23
CA PHE A 31 -3.01 11.01 11.69
C PHE A 31 -1.74 11.57 12.35
N ARG A 32 -0.57 11.34 11.74
CA ARG A 32 0.73 11.65 12.38
C ARG A 32 1.27 13.04 12.05
N GLN A 33 1.01 13.54 10.85
CA GLN A 33 1.67 14.74 10.32
C GLN A 33 0.67 15.76 9.77
N THR A 34 -0.64 15.50 9.77
CA THR A 34 -1.68 16.35 9.17
C THR A 34 -1.44 16.68 7.69
N ILE A 35 -0.64 15.86 7.00
CA ILE A 35 -0.24 16.05 5.60
C ILE A 35 -0.93 14.97 4.77
N ARG A 36 -1.40 15.35 3.58
CA ARG A 36 -1.89 14.44 2.55
C ARG A 36 -0.92 14.45 1.37
N SER A 37 -0.60 13.28 0.82
CA SER A 37 0.18 13.19 -0.41
C SER A 37 -0.66 13.71 -1.59
N THR A 38 -0.25 14.81 -2.22
CA THR A 38 -0.92 15.35 -3.41
C THR A 38 -0.36 14.72 -4.69
N GLY A 39 -0.94 13.60 -5.09
CA GLY A 39 -1.26 13.33 -6.50
C GLY A 39 -0.23 12.64 -7.40
N GLU A 40 1.03 13.08 -7.48
CA GLU A 40 1.90 12.62 -8.58
C GLU A 40 3.12 11.81 -8.14
N GLY A 41 3.68 12.11 -6.97
CA GLY A 41 4.80 11.38 -6.39
C GLY A 41 4.36 10.19 -5.56
N HIS A 42 3.94 9.07 -6.15
CA HIS A 42 3.63 7.84 -5.39
C HIS A 42 4.81 7.33 -4.53
N LEU A 43 6.03 7.80 -4.79
CA LEU A 43 7.21 7.53 -3.96
C LEU A 43 7.40 8.54 -2.83
N GLU A 44 6.86 9.76 -2.96
CA GLU A 44 6.95 10.82 -1.95
C GLU A 44 6.26 10.40 -0.65
N VAL A 45 5.14 9.70 -0.74
CA VAL A 45 4.44 9.12 0.42
C VAL A 45 5.34 8.17 1.24
N ILE A 46 6.26 7.46 0.57
CA ILE A 46 7.20 6.52 1.21
C ILE A 46 8.24 7.30 1.99
N ASP A 47 8.76 8.38 1.40
CA ASP A 47 9.78 9.21 2.03
C ASP A 47 9.18 10.02 3.20
N LEU A 48 7.95 10.52 3.06
CA LEU A 48 7.21 11.18 4.14
C LEU A 48 6.95 10.26 5.33
N LEU A 49 6.53 9.01 5.06
CA LEU A 49 6.36 8.01 6.12
C LEU A 49 7.70 7.68 6.79
N GLY A 50 8.77 7.51 6.01
CA GLY A 50 10.10 7.16 6.52
C GLY A 50 10.76 8.22 7.43
N ARG A 51 10.21 9.44 7.51
CA ARG A 51 10.69 10.50 8.41
C ARG A 51 10.32 10.26 9.87
N ASP A 52 9.22 9.55 10.13
CA ASP A 52 8.78 9.22 11.50
C ASP A 52 9.52 7.98 12.02
N ARG A 53 10.74 8.20 12.52
CA ARG A 53 11.63 7.12 12.98
C ARG A 53 11.21 6.48 14.30
N ASP A 54 10.33 7.13 15.05
CA ASP A 54 9.82 6.62 16.32
C ASP A 54 8.72 5.55 16.11
N LEU A 55 8.18 5.47 14.89
CA LEU A 55 7.18 4.48 14.56
C LEU A 55 7.81 3.09 14.34
N SER A 56 7.56 2.20 15.29
CA SER A 56 8.09 0.83 15.25
C SER A 56 7.76 0.14 13.93
N GLY A 57 8.77 -0.44 13.29
CA GLY A 57 8.61 -1.20 12.04
C GLY A 57 8.45 -0.35 10.76
N ILE A 58 8.55 0.99 10.84
CA ILE A 58 8.39 1.92 9.70
C ILE A 58 9.25 1.51 8.48
N ALA A 59 10.51 1.11 8.68
CA ALA A 59 11.42 0.72 7.60
C ALA A 59 10.94 -0.54 6.85
N ARG A 60 10.40 -1.52 7.58
CA ARG A 60 9.84 -2.73 6.97
C ARG A 60 8.55 -2.42 6.23
N ALA A 61 7.68 -1.59 6.83
CA ALA A 61 6.42 -1.19 6.24
C ALA A 61 6.60 -0.40 4.94
N THR A 62 7.45 0.64 4.96
CA THR A 62 7.81 1.42 3.77
C THR A 62 8.44 0.56 2.67
N GLY A 63 9.17 -0.51 3.03
CA GLY A 63 9.64 -1.52 2.08
C GLY A 63 8.51 -2.28 1.37
N HIS A 64 7.46 -2.68 2.09
CA HIS A 64 6.27 -3.30 1.49
C HIS A 64 5.50 -2.33 0.59
N LEU A 65 5.31 -1.09 1.06
CA LEU A 65 4.68 -0.02 0.29
C LEU A 65 5.43 0.23 -1.03
N ARG A 66 6.76 0.35 -0.97
CA ARG A 66 7.62 0.54 -2.15
C ARG A 66 7.46 -0.60 -3.16
N LYS A 67 7.56 -1.85 -2.70
CA LYS A 67 7.45 -3.02 -3.58
C LYS A 67 6.08 -3.14 -4.23
N GLY A 68 5.01 -2.91 -3.47
CA GLY A 68 3.65 -2.93 -4.01
C GLY A 68 3.39 -1.80 -5.02
N LEU A 69 3.87 -0.58 -4.75
CA LEU A 69 3.68 0.56 -5.66
C LEU A 69 4.58 0.53 -6.89
N ALA A 70 5.78 -0.07 -6.82
CA ALA A 70 6.65 -0.24 -7.98
C ALA A 70 5.96 -1.00 -9.12
N LYS A 71 5.04 -1.92 -8.77
CA LYS A 71 4.24 -2.69 -9.72
C LYS A 71 3.06 -1.90 -10.32
N LYS A 72 2.63 -0.78 -9.70
CA LYS A 72 1.55 0.08 -10.23
C LYS A 72 1.94 0.70 -11.58
N ASN A 73 3.18 1.17 -11.69
CA ASN A 73 3.68 1.77 -12.93
C ASN A 73 3.86 0.72 -14.04
N LEU A 74 4.25 -0.52 -13.67
CA LEU A 74 4.33 -1.64 -14.60
C LEU A 74 2.96 -2.03 -15.17
N VAL A 75 1.91 -2.04 -14.34
CA VAL A 75 0.54 -2.37 -14.79
C VAL A 75 -0.11 -1.26 -15.61
N ALA A 76 0.26 0.01 -15.37
CA ALA A 76 -0.37 1.15 -16.01
C ALA A 76 0.28 1.58 -17.34
N TYR A 77 1.57 1.25 -17.57
CA TYR A 77 2.32 1.74 -18.73
C TYR A 77 2.87 0.64 -19.64
N GLU A 78 3.02 -0.60 -19.16
CA GLU A 78 3.31 -1.73 -20.04
C GLU A 78 1.97 -2.42 -20.37
N ASP A 79 1.62 -2.52 -21.66
CA ASP A 79 0.46 -3.23 -22.22
C ASP A 79 0.48 -4.76 -21.94
N ARG A 80 0.97 -5.19 -20.77
CA ARG A 80 1.07 -6.58 -20.37
C ARG A 80 0.01 -6.89 -19.32
N GLU A 81 -0.67 -8.01 -19.52
CA GLU A 81 -1.55 -8.57 -18.49
C GLU A 81 -0.72 -8.90 -17.24
N LEU A 82 -1.23 -8.48 -16.08
CA LEU A 82 -0.65 -8.80 -14.79
C LEU A 82 -0.73 -10.32 -14.56
N SER A 83 0.40 -10.95 -14.31
CA SER A 83 0.41 -12.39 -14.00
C SER A 83 -0.21 -12.67 -12.62
N VAL A 84 -0.74 -13.88 -12.44
CA VAL A 84 -1.28 -14.34 -11.15
C VAL A 84 -0.24 -14.22 -10.02
N SER A 85 1.02 -14.55 -10.31
CA SER A 85 2.10 -14.47 -9.33
C SER A 85 2.33 -13.03 -8.86
N GLU A 86 2.31 -12.07 -9.79
CA GLU A 86 2.49 -10.66 -9.45
C GLU A 86 1.29 -10.09 -8.71
N ALA A 87 0.07 -10.47 -9.11
CA ALA A 87 -1.12 -10.08 -8.37
C ALA A 87 -1.06 -10.55 -6.91
N LYS A 88 -0.64 -11.79 -6.68
CA LYS A 88 -0.43 -12.34 -5.33
C LYS A 88 0.65 -11.59 -4.57
N GLU A 89 1.79 -11.30 -5.20
CA GLU A 89 2.89 -10.53 -4.58
C GLU A 89 2.42 -9.13 -4.12
N ILE A 90 1.65 -8.44 -4.96
CA ILE A 90 1.09 -7.11 -4.62
C ILE A 90 0.11 -7.24 -3.44
N VAL A 91 -0.77 -8.24 -3.45
CA VAL A 91 -1.72 -8.51 -2.36
C VAL A 91 -0.97 -8.79 -1.05
N ASP A 92 0.06 -9.64 -1.06
CA ASP A 92 0.85 -9.96 0.12
C ASP A 92 1.53 -8.72 0.72
N HIS A 93 2.06 -7.85 -0.13
CA HIS A 93 2.64 -6.57 0.31
C HIS A 93 1.58 -5.62 0.88
N ALA A 94 0.41 -5.54 0.26
CA ALA A 94 -0.69 -4.74 0.76
C ALA A 94 -1.20 -5.24 2.11
N GLU A 95 -1.36 -6.55 2.31
CA GLU A 95 -1.80 -7.11 3.59
C GLU A 95 -0.79 -6.87 4.71
N ARG A 96 0.51 -7.06 4.44
CA ARG A 96 1.57 -6.80 5.44
C ARG A 96 1.66 -5.33 5.81
N PHE A 97 1.54 -4.44 4.83
CA PHE A 97 1.54 -3.00 5.08
C PHE A 97 0.29 -2.57 5.85
N TYR A 98 -0.89 -3.04 5.43
CA TYR A 98 -2.15 -2.73 6.10
C TYR A 98 -2.15 -3.20 7.57
N ALA A 99 -1.69 -4.42 7.84
CA ALA A 99 -1.57 -4.93 9.21
C ALA A 99 -0.66 -4.05 10.07
N TRP A 100 0.44 -3.55 9.52
CA TRP A 100 1.29 -2.59 10.22
C TRP A 100 0.58 -1.25 10.43
N ALA A 101 -0.05 -0.69 9.39
CA ALA A 101 -0.73 0.60 9.45
C ALA A 101 -1.88 0.59 10.48
N SER A 102 -2.65 -0.50 10.55
CA SER A 102 -3.71 -0.66 11.56
C SER A 102 -3.19 -0.69 13.00
N ASN A 103 -1.96 -1.17 13.21
CA ASN A 103 -1.31 -1.12 14.53
C ASN A 103 -0.70 0.25 14.84
N ALA A 104 -0.33 1.01 13.81
CA ALA A 104 0.20 2.36 13.93
C ALA A 104 -0.88 3.44 14.18
N LEU A 105 -2.15 3.10 13.94
CA LEU A 105 -3.30 3.97 14.11
C LEU A 105 -4.06 3.63 15.41
N PRO A 106 -4.73 4.61 16.04
CA PRO A 106 -5.61 4.35 17.17
C PRO A 106 -6.74 3.41 16.72
N ARG A 107 -7.22 2.56 17.63
CA ARG A 107 -8.40 1.74 17.35
C ARG A 107 -9.57 2.68 17.07
N PRO A 108 -10.41 2.40 16.05
CA PRO A 108 -11.64 3.14 15.86
C PRO A 108 -12.46 3.05 17.16
N THR A 109 -12.64 4.19 17.83
CA THR A 109 -13.68 4.30 18.86
C THR A 109 -14.98 4.39 18.10
N GLY A 110 -15.69 3.26 18.02
CA GLY A 110 -17.06 3.20 17.53
C GLY A 110 -18.01 3.93 18.48
#